data_AF-A0AAV2RIC6-F1
#
_entry.id   AF-A0AAV2RIC6-F1
#
_cell.length_a   1.000
_cell.length_b   1.000
_cell.length_c   1.000
_cell.angle_alpha   90.00
_cell.angle_beta   90.00
_cell.angle_gamma   90.00
#
_symmetry.space_group_name_H-M   'P 1'
#
loop_
_entity.id
_entity.type
_entity.pdbx_description
1 polymer ?
#
loop_
_entity_poly.entity_id
_entity_poly.type
_entity_poly.pdbx_seq_one_letter_code
_entity_poly.pdbx_strand_id
1 'polypeptide(L)'
;MDSNTEATSEQLTLHDRLELHEITIESMERVLGAFRRATILNGKQQEAEKKFHQYQKDESTEDMFKYMYNMEEAHTFLHLNINNERKDEVLSIKLREEGNIFYKRKKLLEALENYNKSILLAPHPKLACDEIDKNEFTSLAMGYGNRSAVLFQLKEYKICMNDIDRSIYLCTSKITQFKLKERKLKCLLALEWYKEAQELMKSCKILLNSLQLEDKVKDCYRNTLSKISQQCTQGKKRLANQNENRKSKYEEIKYADASTSFSSDDLIFAYNNPRPPSLDDEPNPTTPAFSRALKLQYSPDQGRYVVATRDIKPGEVIAVETAYTSCIKPEEPNSPLSFCTFCLSRCAAPLPCPECTYVSFV
;
A
#
# COMPACT_ATOMS: atom_id res chain seq x y z
N MET A 1 27.75 46.12 23.11
CA MET A 1 28.72 45.15 22.58
C MET A 1 28.00 43.84 22.38
N ASP A 2 27.31 43.79 21.24
CA ASP A 2 27.22 42.70 20.26
C ASP A 2 27.35 41.24 20.71
N SER A 3 26.32 40.47 20.37
CA SER A 3 26.37 39.21 19.61
C SER A 3 24.91 38.71 19.49
N ASN A 4 24.16 39.05 18.44
CA ASN A 4 24.14 38.37 17.14
C ASN A 4 24.38 36.87 17.23
N THR A 5 23.29 36.11 17.26
CA THR A 5 23.24 34.72 16.80
C THR A 5 22.23 34.65 15.65
N GLU A 6 22.77 34.80 14.44
CA GLU A 6 22.14 34.39 13.19
C GLU A 6 21.92 32.87 13.23
N ALA A 7 20.67 32.43 13.20
CA ALA A 7 20.34 31.03 12.96
C ALA A 7 20.42 30.78 11.44
N THR A 8 21.45 30.03 11.05
CA THR A 8 21.76 29.66 9.68
C THR A 8 20.65 28.80 9.06
N SER A 9 20.34 29.07 7.79
CA SER A 9 19.46 28.26 6.94
C SER A 9 20.06 26.87 6.72
N GLU A 10 19.59 25.87 7.46
CA GLU A 10 19.87 24.47 7.14
C GLU A 10 18.96 24.01 5.99
N GLN A 11 19.57 23.45 4.95
CA GLN A 11 18.87 22.88 3.81
C GLN A 11 18.05 21.66 4.28
N LEU A 12 16.72 21.77 4.19
CA LEU A 12 15.76 20.68 4.44
C LEU A 12 16.13 19.43 3.65
N THR A 13 16.39 18.33 4.36
CA THR A 13 16.69 17.02 3.80
C THR A 13 15.44 16.40 3.18
N LEU A 14 15.60 15.37 2.35
CA LEU A 14 14.47 14.64 1.75
C LEU A 14 13.55 14.00 2.82
N HIS A 15 14.06 13.77 4.02
CA HIS A 15 13.32 13.29 5.19
C HIS A 15 12.33 14.35 5.70
N ASP A 16 12.77 15.61 5.79
CA ASP A 16 11.93 16.73 6.23
C ASP A 16 10.81 17.06 5.23
N ARG A 17 11.00 16.71 3.94
CA ARG A 17 9.97 16.86 2.90
C ARG A 17 8.87 15.79 2.98
N LEU A 18 9.12 14.67 3.67
CA LEU A 18 8.13 13.59 3.84
C LEU A 18 7.26 13.79 5.08
N GLU A 19 7.75 14.51 6.10
CA GLU A 19 6.98 14.83 7.31
C GLU A 19 5.92 15.93 7.08
N LEU A 20 6.05 16.72 6.01
CA LEU A 20 5.05 17.74 5.60
C LEU A 20 3.77 17.15 4.97
N HIS A 21 3.68 15.83 4.78
CA HIS A 21 2.51 15.18 4.19
C HIS A 21 1.41 14.79 5.19
N GLU A 22 1.60 14.99 6.49
CA GLU A 22 0.62 14.67 7.55
C GLU A 22 -0.13 15.87 8.12
N ILE A 23 -0.47 16.84 7.27
CA ILE A 23 -1.59 17.72 7.58
C ILE A 23 -2.84 16.99 7.08
N THR A 24 -3.57 16.31 7.97
CA THR A 24 -4.88 15.78 7.59
C THR A 24 -5.75 16.95 7.11
N ILE A 25 -6.49 16.73 6.05
CA ILE A 25 -7.34 17.73 5.38
C ILE A 25 -8.35 18.32 6.35
N GLU A 26 -8.86 17.46 7.23
CA GLU A 26 -9.75 17.85 8.32
C GLU A 26 -9.05 18.81 9.28
N SER A 27 -7.75 18.65 9.53
CA SER A 27 -6.93 19.64 10.24
C SER A 27 -6.79 20.91 9.43
N MET A 28 -6.48 20.83 8.13
CA MET A 28 -6.25 22.02 7.31
C MET A 28 -7.52 22.86 7.07
N GLU A 29 -8.69 22.24 6.86
CA GLU A 29 -9.98 22.92 6.77
C GLU A 29 -10.50 23.39 8.12
N ARG A 30 -10.29 22.62 9.20
CA ARG A 30 -10.53 23.11 10.58
C ARG A 30 -9.65 24.30 10.88
N VAL A 31 -8.43 24.32 10.36
CA VAL A 31 -7.45 25.37 10.59
C VAL A 31 -7.76 26.57 9.73
N LEU A 32 -8.07 26.43 8.45
CA LEU A 32 -8.58 27.53 7.64
C LEU A 32 -9.90 28.08 8.19
N GLY A 33 -10.79 27.21 8.67
CA GLY A 33 -12.06 27.58 9.29
C GLY A 33 -11.88 28.25 10.65
N ALA A 34 -10.98 27.74 11.50
CA ALA A 34 -10.66 28.30 12.81
C ALA A 34 -9.82 29.57 12.69
N PHE A 35 -8.94 29.64 11.69
CA PHE A 35 -8.20 30.81 11.28
C PHE A 35 -9.12 31.92 10.80
N ARG A 36 -10.11 31.61 9.95
CA ARG A 36 -11.18 32.56 9.58
C ARG A 36 -11.94 33.03 10.81
N ARG A 37 -12.35 32.13 11.70
CA ARG A 37 -13.04 32.50 12.94
C ARG A 37 -12.19 33.36 13.87
N ALA A 38 -10.91 33.06 14.02
CA ALA A 38 -9.99 33.78 14.90
C ALA A 38 -9.60 35.16 14.34
N THR A 39 -9.37 35.27 13.04
CA THR A 39 -9.13 36.57 12.37
C THR A 39 -10.36 37.47 12.35
N ILE A 40 -11.57 36.89 12.29
CA ILE A 40 -12.85 37.59 12.50
C ILE A 40 -12.94 38.09 13.95
N LEU A 41 -12.66 37.24 14.94
CA LEU A 41 -12.73 37.60 16.37
C LEU A 41 -11.70 38.67 16.78
N ASN A 42 -10.53 38.70 16.14
CA ASN A 42 -9.45 39.65 16.41
C ASN A 42 -9.47 40.90 15.51
N GLY A 43 -10.50 41.08 14.65
CA GLY A 43 -10.64 42.25 13.77
C GLY A 43 -9.59 42.38 12.67
N LYS A 44 -8.79 41.33 12.41
CA LYS A 44 -7.71 41.30 11.40
C LYS A 44 -8.10 40.65 10.07
N GLN A 45 -9.39 40.37 9.88
CA GLN A 45 -9.92 39.65 8.72
C GLN A 45 -9.47 40.25 7.37
N GLN A 46 -9.53 41.58 7.21
CA GLN A 46 -9.14 42.23 5.96
C GLN A 46 -7.64 42.14 5.66
N GLU A 47 -6.78 42.14 6.68
CA GLU A 47 -5.34 42.00 6.51
C GLU A 47 -4.97 40.57 6.12
N ALA A 48 -5.59 39.60 6.78
CA ALA A 48 -5.43 38.19 6.46
C ALA A 48 -5.93 37.91 5.03
N GLU A 49 -7.16 38.31 4.67
CA GLU A 49 -7.72 38.11 3.34
C GLU A 49 -6.86 38.75 2.24
N LYS A 50 -6.33 39.97 2.44
CA LYS A 50 -5.40 40.59 1.49
C LYS A 50 -4.12 39.79 1.30
N LYS A 51 -3.53 39.29 2.39
CA LYS A 51 -2.32 38.44 2.33
C LYS A 51 -2.62 37.08 1.66
N PHE A 52 -3.76 36.44 1.94
CA PHE A 52 -4.14 35.19 1.25
C PHE A 52 -4.29 35.37 -0.27
N HIS A 53 -4.88 36.48 -0.73
CA HIS A 53 -4.97 36.80 -2.16
C HIS A 53 -3.60 37.10 -2.78
N GLN A 54 -2.63 37.56 -1.99
CA GLN A 54 -1.25 37.80 -2.43
C GLN A 54 -0.47 36.48 -2.56
N TYR A 55 -0.60 35.56 -1.59
CA TYR A 55 0.00 34.22 -1.68
C TYR A 55 -0.54 33.39 -2.85
N GLN A 56 -1.80 33.57 -3.25
CA GLN A 56 -2.37 32.91 -4.43
C GLN A 56 -1.78 33.37 -5.77
N LYS A 57 -1.06 34.50 -5.81
CA LYS A 57 -0.49 35.06 -7.05
C LYS A 57 1.00 34.80 -7.19
N ASP A 58 1.78 34.94 -6.12
CA ASP A 58 3.24 35.13 -6.24
C ASP A 58 4.10 34.21 -5.34
N GLU A 59 3.52 33.33 -4.52
CA GLU A 59 4.26 32.53 -3.52
C GLU A 59 3.87 31.05 -3.49
N SER A 60 4.76 30.21 -2.94
CA SER A 60 4.54 28.76 -2.89
C SER A 60 3.55 28.35 -1.80
N THR A 61 2.93 27.18 -1.93
CA THR A 61 2.07 26.59 -0.89
C THR A 61 2.82 26.43 0.44
N GLU A 62 4.14 26.22 0.39
CA GLU A 62 5.01 26.11 1.57
C GLU A 62 5.12 27.45 2.31
N ASP A 63 5.27 28.57 1.60
CA ASP A 63 5.38 29.91 2.19
C ASP A 63 4.05 30.31 2.86
N MET A 64 2.93 30.01 2.21
CA MET A 64 1.59 30.17 2.78
C MET A 64 1.45 29.36 4.08
N PHE A 65 1.90 28.10 4.10
CA PHE A 65 1.84 27.28 5.30
C PHE A 65 2.73 27.82 6.42
N LYS A 66 3.97 28.22 6.13
CA LYS A 66 4.89 28.83 7.12
C LYS A 66 4.29 30.10 7.73
N TYR A 67 3.71 30.97 6.90
CA TYR A 67 3.03 32.16 7.38
C TYR A 67 1.86 31.82 8.31
N MET A 68 1.00 30.88 7.91
CA MET A 68 -0.13 30.43 8.73
C MET A 68 0.34 29.80 10.04
N TYR A 69 1.35 28.94 10.00
CA TYR A 69 1.87 28.24 11.18
C TYR A 69 2.51 29.20 12.20
N ASN A 70 3.14 30.29 11.74
CA ASN A 70 3.71 31.32 12.61
C ASN A 70 2.66 32.17 13.38
N MET A 71 1.38 31.97 13.14
CA MET A 71 0.30 32.66 13.85
C MET A 71 -0.08 31.88 15.11
N GLU A 72 -0.15 32.55 16.25
CA GLU A 72 -0.43 31.90 17.55
C GLU A 72 -1.76 31.12 17.52
N GLU A 73 -2.74 31.59 16.75
CA GLU A 73 -4.02 30.93 16.59
C GLU A 73 -3.89 29.58 15.86
N ALA A 74 -2.94 29.44 14.94
CA ALA A 74 -2.72 28.18 14.25
C ALA A 74 -2.28 27.08 15.22
N HIS A 75 -1.40 27.36 16.18
CA HIS A 75 -0.98 26.40 17.20
C HIS A 75 -2.07 25.98 18.18
N THR A 76 -3.18 26.74 18.26
CA THR A 76 -4.36 26.38 19.07
C THR A 76 -5.24 25.33 18.38
N PHE A 77 -5.18 25.24 17.05
CA PHE A 77 -6.03 24.36 16.25
C PHE A 77 -5.26 23.29 15.47
N LEU A 78 -3.98 23.52 15.15
CA LEU A 78 -3.03 22.55 14.60
C LEU A 78 -2.25 21.92 15.75
N HIS A 79 -2.72 20.78 16.24
CA HIS A 79 -1.91 19.89 17.06
C HIS A 79 -1.41 18.74 16.19
N LEU A 80 -0.12 18.77 15.86
CA LEU A 80 0.56 17.65 15.22
C LEU A 80 0.80 16.58 16.29
N ASN A 81 -0.12 15.62 16.39
CA ASN A 81 0.10 14.40 17.18
C ASN A 81 1.02 13.47 16.40
N ILE A 82 2.33 13.72 16.49
CA ILE A 82 3.34 12.80 15.96
C ILE A 82 3.42 11.63 16.92
N ASN A 83 2.57 10.62 16.72
CA ASN A 83 2.69 9.38 17.45
C ASN A 83 3.96 8.67 16.96
N ASN A 84 5.04 8.79 17.72
CA ASN A 84 6.29 8.06 17.48
C ASN A 84 6.18 6.60 17.96
N GLU A 85 5.13 5.89 17.55
CA GLU A 85 5.06 4.44 17.80
C GLU A 85 6.14 3.74 16.98
N ARG A 86 7.11 3.21 17.70
CA ARG A 86 8.22 2.43 17.15
C ARG A 86 7.77 0.99 16.93
N LYS A 87 8.61 0.27 16.18
CA LYS A 87 8.51 -1.19 16.07
C LYS A 87 8.53 -1.85 17.46
N ASP A 88 7.68 -2.84 17.66
CA ASP A 88 7.56 -3.63 18.88
C ASP A 88 7.62 -5.11 18.52
N GLU A 89 8.78 -5.72 18.75
CA GLU A 89 9.00 -7.13 18.46
C GLU A 89 8.16 -8.05 19.35
N VAL A 90 7.96 -7.70 20.62
CA VAL A 90 7.22 -8.54 21.57
C VAL A 90 5.75 -8.62 21.14
N LEU A 91 5.15 -7.47 20.83
CA LEU A 91 3.78 -7.42 20.33
C LEU A 91 3.66 -8.09 18.95
N SER A 92 4.65 -7.89 18.07
CA SER A 92 4.70 -8.57 16.77
C SER A 92 4.65 -10.10 16.91
N ILE A 93 5.42 -10.67 17.84
CA ILE A 93 5.45 -12.11 18.12
C ILE A 93 4.08 -12.58 18.61
N LYS A 94 3.46 -11.87 19.55
CA LYS A 94 2.14 -12.21 20.08
C LYS A 94 1.07 -12.26 18.98
N LEU A 95 1.01 -11.23 18.15
CA LEU A 95 0.04 -11.16 17.04
C LEU A 95 0.29 -12.26 15.99
N ARG A 96 1.56 -12.60 15.73
CA ARG A 96 1.89 -13.74 14.85
C ARG A 96 1.35 -15.05 15.42
N GLU A 97 1.44 -15.25 16.72
CA GLU A 97 0.94 -16.45 17.38
C GLU A 97 -0.60 -16.51 17.38
N GLU A 98 -1.27 -15.38 17.58
CA GLU A 98 -2.72 -15.25 17.39
C GLU A 98 -3.13 -15.59 15.94
N GLY A 99 -2.38 -15.07 14.95
CA GLY A 99 -2.56 -15.43 13.55
C GLY A 99 -2.42 -16.94 13.29
N ASN A 100 -1.49 -17.63 13.97
CA ASN A 100 -1.36 -19.08 13.87
C ASN A 100 -2.58 -19.82 14.42
N ILE A 101 -3.22 -19.30 15.47
CA ILE A 101 -4.47 -19.87 16.02
C ILE A 101 -5.58 -19.75 14.98
N PHE A 102 -5.76 -18.59 14.35
CA PHE A 102 -6.75 -18.39 13.30
C PHE A 102 -6.48 -19.26 12.06
N TYR A 103 -5.21 -19.34 11.63
CA TYR A 103 -4.82 -20.17 10.51
C TYR A 103 -5.15 -21.65 10.72
N LYS A 104 -4.86 -22.19 11.91
CA LYS A 104 -5.23 -23.58 12.28
C LYS A 104 -6.74 -23.81 12.26
N ARG A 105 -7.53 -22.79 12.60
CA ARG A 105 -9.00 -22.79 12.55
C ARG A 105 -9.57 -22.54 11.15
N LYS A 106 -8.72 -22.43 10.11
CA LYS A 106 -9.10 -22.09 8.72
C LYS A 106 -9.78 -20.72 8.57
N LYS A 107 -9.58 -19.83 9.54
CA LYS A 107 -10.04 -18.44 9.53
C LYS A 107 -9.00 -17.57 8.83
N LEU A 108 -9.02 -17.57 7.50
CA LEU A 108 -7.93 -17.03 6.68
C LEU A 108 -7.83 -15.51 6.72
N LEU A 109 -8.96 -14.80 6.73
CA LEU A 109 -8.97 -13.34 6.75
C LEU A 109 -8.47 -12.82 8.11
N GLU A 110 -8.93 -13.41 9.21
CA GLU A 110 -8.45 -13.06 10.54
C GLU A 110 -6.96 -13.42 10.73
N ALA A 111 -6.51 -14.54 10.15
CA ALA A 111 -5.09 -14.89 10.15
C ALA A 111 -4.26 -13.87 9.34
N LEU A 112 -4.73 -13.47 8.16
CA LEU A 112 -4.07 -12.47 7.32
C LEU A 112 -3.93 -11.14 8.05
N GLU A 113 -5.00 -10.65 8.68
CA GLU A 113 -4.99 -9.40 9.44
C GLU A 113 -3.97 -9.45 10.58
N ASN A 114 -3.94 -10.54 11.34
CA ASN A 114 -2.96 -10.71 12.44
C ASN A 114 -1.52 -10.80 11.93
N TYR A 115 -1.29 -11.45 10.80
CA TYR A 115 0.03 -11.47 10.18
C TYR A 115 0.43 -10.09 9.61
N ASN A 116 -0.51 -9.31 9.08
CA ASN A 116 -0.26 -7.91 8.68
C ASN A 116 0.14 -7.07 9.90
N LYS A 117 -0.56 -7.19 11.03
CA LYS A 117 -0.21 -6.48 12.27
C LYS A 117 1.16 -6.89 12.79
N SER A 118 1.45 -8.19 12.79
CA SER A 118 2.77 -8.70 13.19
C SER A 118 3.89 -8.13 12.31
N ILE A 119 3.71 -8.14 10.99
CA ILE A 119 4.71 -7.59 10.06
C ILE A 119 4.85 -6.09 10.28
N LEU A 120 3.75 -5.34 10.41
CA LEU A 120 3.76 -3.89 10.70
C LEU A 120 4.63 -3.52 11.91
N LEU A 121 4.52 -4.30 12.99
CA LEU A 121 5.20 -4.04 14.25
C LEU A 121 6.62 -4.62 14.33
N ALA A 122 6.98 -5.58 13.49
CA ALA A 122 8.30 -6.22 13.57
C ALA A 122 9.42 -5.21 13.27
N PRO A 123 10.60 -5.35 13.91
CA PRO A 123 11.80 -4.62 13.49
C PRO A 123 12.11 -4.87 12.02
N HIS A 124 12.53 -3.83 11.29
CA HIS A 124 12.91 -3.89 9.88
C HIS A 124 14.35 -3.41 9.69
N PRO A 125 15.05 -3.91 8.66
CA PRO A 125 16.32 -3.31 8.25
C PRO A 125 16.11 -1.86 7.84
N LYS A 126 17.08 -1.00 8.18
CA LYS A 126 17.09 0.39 7.72
C LYS A 126 17.24 0.46 6.21
N LEU A 127 16.74 1.54 5.59
CA LEU A 127 16.74 1.71 4.13
C LEU A 127 18.16 1.84 3.52
N ALA A 128 19.17 2.16 4.33
CA ALA A 128 20.55 2.38 3.89
C ALA A 128 21.55 1.67 4.81
N CYS A 129 21.53 0.34 4.84
CA CYS A 129 22.56 -0.47 5.49
C CYS A 129 23.22 -1.42 4.50
N ASP A 130 24.57 -1.41 4.46
CA ASP A 130 25.38 -2.24 3.57
C ASP A 130 25.43 -3.71 4.03
N GLU A 131 25.37 -3.92 5.35
CA GLU A 131 25.31 -5.25 5.97
C GLU A 131 24.22 -5.28 7.04
N ILE A 132 23.52 -6.42 7.12
CA ILE A 132 22.39 -6.60 8.02
C ILE A 132 22.57 -7.92 8.77
N ASP A 133 22.54 -7.89 10.11
CA ASP A 133 22.44 -9.12 10.89
C ASP A 133 21.03 -9.69 10.77
N LYS A 134 20.90 -10.72 9.93
CA LYS A 134 19.64 -11.40 9.65
C LYS A 134 18.97 -11.97 10.90
N ASN A 135 19.71 -12.26 11.96
CA ASN A 135 19.15 -12.81 13.19
C ASN A 135 18.23 -11.80 13.90
N GLU A 136 18.51 -10.50 13.78
CA GLU A 136 17.69 -9.42 14.35
C GLU A 136 16.30 -9.32 13.72
N PHE A 137 16.12 -9.86 12.50
CA PHE A 137 14.87 -9.75 11.73
C PHE A 137 14.13 -11.09 11.65
N THR A 138 14.38 -11.99 12.62
CA THR A 138 13.76 -13.31 12.64
C THR A 138 12.24 -13.23 12.76
N SER A 139 11.72 -12.34 13.62
CA SER A 139 10.28 -12.10 13.80
C SER A 139 9.62 -11.63 12.50
N LEU A 140 10.25 -10.69 11.79
CA LEU A 140 9.82 -10.21 10.46
C LEU A 140 9.84 -11.33 9.41
N ALA A 141 10.93 -12.11 9.35
CA ALA A 141 11.07 -13.23 8.44
C ALA A 141 9.95 -14.27 8.64
N MET A 142 9.63 -14.59 9.90
CA MET A 142 8.53 -15.49 10.26
C MET A 142 7.16 -14.91 9.90
N GLY A 143 6.96 -13.60 10.10
CA GLY A 143 5.75 -12.89 9.69
C GLY A 143 5.45 -13.09 8.20
N TYR A 144 6.41 -12.75 7.33
CA TYR A 144 6.29 -12.97 5.87
C TYR A 144 6.10 -14.47 5.52
N GLY A 145 6.81 -15.36 6.21
CA GLY A 145 6.70 -16.79 6.01
C GLY A 145 5.31 -17.36 6.36
N ASN A 146 4.65 -16.79 7.35
CA ASN A 146 3.29 -17.17 7.75
C ASN A 146 2.23 -16.51 6.87
N ARG A 147 2.38 -15.21 6.57
CA ARG A 147 1.47 -14.49 5.65
C ARG A 147 1.43 -15.13 4.26
N SER A 148 2.58 -15.51 3.72
CA SER A 148 2.63 -16.25 2.44
C SER A 148 1.89 -17.60 2.48
N ALA A 149 1.73 -18.25 3.64
CA ALA A 149 0.93 -19.47 3.74
C ALA A 149 -0.57 -19.17 3.54
N VAL A 150 -1.05 -18.06 4.09
CA VAL A 150 -2.44 -17.59 3.91
C VAL A 150 -2.66 -17.14 2.47
N LEU A 151 -1.78 -16.31 1.94
CA LEU A 151 -1.87 -15.83 0.55
C LEU A 151 -1.89 -16.98 -0.46
N PHE A 152 -1.14 -18.05 -0.20
CA PHE A 152 -1.19 -19.27 -1.02
C PHE A 152 -2.58 -19.93 -0.99
N GLN A 153 -3.23 -20.01 0.17
CA GLN A 153 -4.58 -20.57 0.28
C GLN A 153 -5.64 -19.67 -0.35
N LEU A 154 -5.44 -18.35 -0.31
CA LEU A 154 -6.26 -17.36 -0.99
C LEU A 154 -6.01 -17.29 -2.52
N LYS A 155 -5.11 -18.13 -3.05
CA LYS A 155 -4.70 -18.15 -4.48
C LYS A 155 -4.02 -16.87 -4.97
N GLU A 156 -3.57 -16.00 -4.05
CA GLU A 156 -2.81 -14.78 -4.35
C GLU A 156 -1.33 -15.11 -4.64
N TYR A 157 -1.09 -15.89 -5.71
CA TYR A 157 0.21 -16.53 -5.93
C TYR A 157 1.35 -15.54 -6.16
N LYS A 158 1.11 -14.43 -6.87
CA LYS A 158 2.14 -13.39 -7.10
C LYS A 158 2.56 -12.72 -5.79
N ILE A 159 1.60 -12.27 -4.99
CA ILE A 159 1.84 -11.62 -3.69
C ILE A 159 2.50 -12.61 -2.72
N CYS A 160 2.05 -13.87 -2.72
CA CYS A 160 2.64 -14.96 -1.95
C CYS A 160 4.15 -15.13 -2.26
N MET A 161 4.55 -15.08 -3.54
CA MET A 161 5.97 -15.20 -3.92
C MET A 161 6.82 -14.04 -3.41
N ASN A 162 6.30 -12.81 -3.41
CA ASN A 162 7.02 -11.66 -2.86
C ASN A 162 7.30 -11.83 -1.37
N ASP A 163 6.32 -12.27 -0.59
CA ASP A 163 6.50 -12.57 0.83
C ASP A 163 7.47 -13.74 1.07
N ILE A 164 7.45 -14.76 0.21
CA ILE A 164 8.44 -15.85 0.28
C ILE A 164 9.85 -15.31 0.08
N ASP A 165 10.07 -14.46 -0.91
CA ASP A 165 11.39 -13.91 -1.19
C ASP A 165 11.91 -13.03 -0.06
N ARG A 166 11.04 -12.18 0.51
CA ARG A 166 11.37 -11.38 1.71
C ARG A 166 11.72 -12.26 2.90
N SER A 167 10.93 -13.31 3.15
CA SER A 167 11.18 -14.26 4.23
C SER A 167 12.50 -15.02 4.03
N ILE A 168 12.80 -15.47 2.80
CA ILE A 168 14.06 -16.16 2.46
C ILE A 168 15.25 -15.22 2.62
N TYR A 169 15.12 -13.96 2.23
CA TYR A 169 16.18 -12.97 2.35
C TYR A 169 16.61 -12.79 3.82
N LEU A 170 15.64 -12.72 4.74
CA LEU A 170 15.86 -12.48 6.16
C LEU A 170 16.10 -13.75 6.99
N CYS A 171 15.60 -14.92 6.59
CA CYS A 171 15.73 -16.13 7.41
C CYS A 171 17.09 -16.85 7.25
N THR A 172 17.66 -17.28 8.38
CA THR A 172 18.92 -18.05 8.42
C THR A 172 18.70 -19.56 8.37
N SER A 173 17.51 -20.04 8.72
CA SER A 173 17.16 -21.46 8.79
C SER A 173 17.00 -22.09 7.40
N LYS A 174 17.94 -22.95 7.01
CA LYS A 174 17.91 -23.68 5.72
C LYS A 174 16.66 -24.54 5.53
N ILE A 175 16.14 -25.15 6.60
CA ILE A 175 14.91 -25.95 6.53
C ILE A 175 13.68 -25.06 6.27
N THR A 176 13.63 -23.87 6.88
CA THR A 176 12.57 -22.90 6.63
C THR A 176 12.65 -22.39 5.18
N GLN A 177 13.85 -22.05 4.70
CA GLN A 177 14.07 -21.68 3.30
C GLN A 177 13.58 -22.78 2.34
N PHE A 178 13.85 -24.05 2.65
CA PHE A 178 13.36 -25.17 1.83
C PHE A 178 11.83 -25.21 1.77
N LYS A 179 11.13 -25.13 2.92
CA LYS A 179 9.67 -25.13 2.99
C LYS A 179 9.05 -23.95 2.22
N LEU A 180 9.68 -22.77 2.30
CA LEU A 180 9.26 -21.58 1.57
C LEU A 180 9.46 -21.74 0.06
N LYS A 181 10.61 -22.27 -0.37
CA LYS A 181 10.87 -22.57 -1.79
C LYS A 181 9.90 -23.64 -2.33
N GLU A 182 9.52 -24.63 -1.54
CA GLU A 182 8.48 -25.61 -1.91
C GLU A 182 7.12 -24.92 -2.14
N ARG A 183 6.73 -23.97 -1.28
CA ARG A 183 5.53 -23.15 -1.48
C ARG A 183 5.64 -22.31 -2.76
N LYS A 184 6.79 -21.68 -3.02
CA LYS A 184 7.05 -20.89 -4.24
C LYS A 184 6.95 -21.75 -5.50
N LEU A 185 7.45 -23.00 -5.47
CA LEU A 185 7.24 -23.96 -6.57
C LEU A 185 5.76 -24.22 -6.85
N LYS A 186 4.94 -24.36 -5.81
CA LYS A 186 3.48 -24.54 -5.97
C LYS A 186 2.82 -23.28 -6.56
N CYS A 187 3.26 -22.09 -6.16
CA CYS A 187 2.81 -20.83 -6.79
C CYS A 187 3.16 -20.79 -8.29
N LEU A 188 4.41 -21.09 -8.64
CA LEU A 188 4.87 -21.10 -10.04
C LEU A 188 4.12 -22.13 -10.89
N LEU A 189 3.82 -23.30 -10.32
CA LEU A 189 2.98 -24.30 -10.98
C LEU A 189 1.56 -23.78 -11.26
N ALA A 190 0.93 -23.14 -10.27
CA ALA A 190 -0.42 -22.60 -10.41
C ALA A 190 -0.49 -21.44 -11.42
N LEU A 191 0.60 -20.69 -11.56
CA LEU A 191 0.75 -19.62 -12.57
C LEU A 191 1.23 -20.13 -13.94
N GLU A 192 1.45 -21.44 -14.11
CA GLU A 192 1.99 -22.05 -15.33
C GLU A 192 3.41 -21.55 -15.71
N TRP A 193 4.17 -21.01 -14.75
CA TRP A 193 5.55 -20.51 -14.91
C TRP A 193 6.55 -21.66 -14.79
N TYR A 194 6.45 -22.60 -15.74
CA TYR A 194 7.15 -23.87 -15.65
C TYR A 194 8.67 -23.79 -15.89
N LYS A 195 9.19 -22.71 -16.49
CA LYS A 195 10.65 -22.54 -16.68
C LYS A 195 11.29 -22.17 -15.34
N GLU A 196 10.75 -21.14 -14.70
CA GLU A 196 11.10 -20.65 -13.38
C GLU A 196 10.94 -21.76 -12.34
N ALA A 197 9.87 -22.56 -12.42
CA ALA A 197 9.66 -23.70 -11.54
C ALA A 197 10.79 -24.76 -11.66
N GLN A 198 11.28 -25.02 -12.88
CA GLN A 198 12.36 -25.99 -13.09
C GLN A 198 13.71 -25.49 -12.56
N GLU A 199 13.99 -24.19 -12.69
CA GLU A 199 15.21 -23.57 -12.13
C GLU A 199 15.17 -23.60 -10.61
N LEU A 200 14.06 -23.17 -10.01
CA LEU A 200 13.86 -23.21 -8.56
C LEU A 200 13.94 -24.65 -8.03
N MET A 201 13.42 -25.62 -8.78
CA MET A 201 13.48 -27.05 -8.44
C MET A 201 14.92 -27.56 -8.31
N LYS A 202 15.82 -27.16 -9.21
CA LYS A 202 17.25 -27.51 -9.11
C LYS A 202 17.83 -26.98 -7.80
N SER A 203 17.56 -25.72 -7.46
CA SER A 203 18.02 -25.12 -6.20
C SER A 203 17.45 -25.82 -4.96
N CYS A 204 16.19 -26.29 -5.01
CA CYS A 204 15.55 -27.01 -3.91
C CYS A 204 16.21 -28.37 -3.66
N LYS A 205 16.57 -29.10 -4.73
CA LYS A 205 17.25 -30.39 -4.62
C LYS A 205 18.63 -30.26 -3.99
N ILE A 206 19.40 -29.24 -4.40
CA ILE A 206 20.72 -28.94 -3.81
C ILE A 206 20.56 -28.61 -2.32
N LEU A 207 19.62 -27.73 -1.98
CA LEU A 207 19.36 -27.34 -0.59
C LEU A 207 18.96 -28.57 0.25
N LEU A 208 18.02 -29.40 -0.23
CA LEU A 208 17.55 -30.60 0.48
C LEU A 208 18.69 -31.58 0.78
N ASN A 209 19.60 -31.78 -0.17
CA ASN A 209 20.75 -32.66 0.03
C ASN A 209 21.73 -32.12 1.09
N SER A 210 21.84 -30.80 1.22
CA SER A 210 22.70 -30.15 2.23
C SER A 210 22.11 -30.15 3.65
N LEU A 211 20.83 -30.49 3.82
CA LEU A 211 20.17 -30.48 5.13
C LEU A 211 20.56 -31.72 5.95
N GLN A 212 20.76 -31.53 7.26
CA GLN A 212 20.94 -32.61 8.23
C GLN A 212 19.58 -33.00 8.80
N LEU A 213 18.89 -33.93 8.11
CA LEU A 213 17.57 -34.44 8.48
C LEU A 213 17.57 -35.96 8.40
N GLU A 214 16.67 -36.60 9.14
CA GLU A 214 16.38 -38.03 9.01
C GLU A 214 16.04 -38.41 7.56
N ASP A 215 16.53 -39.56 7.11
CA ASP A 215 16.35 -40.01 5.73
C ASP A 215 14.88 -40.15 5.34
N LYS A 216 14.04 -40.65 6.26
CA LYS A 216 12.59 -40.74 6.06
C LYS A 216 11.94 -39.38 5.75
N VAL A 217 12.40 -38.31 6.40
CA VAL A 217 11.92 -36.95 6.17
C VAL A 217 12.42 -36.42 4.82
N LYS A 218 13.70 -36.66 4.49
CA LYS A 218 14.26 -36.30 3.17
C LYS A 218 13.53 -36.99 2.04
N ASP A 219 13.18 -38.26 2.20
CA ASP A 219 12.43 -39.04 1.19
C ASP A 219 11.03 -38.50 0.98
N CYS A 220 10.35 -38.08 2.05
CA CYS A 220 9.07 -37.39 1.94
C CYS A 220 9.17 -36.12 1.08
N TYR A 221 10.20 -35.30 1.32
CA TYR A 221 10.44 -34.10 0.51
C TYR A 221 10.83 -34.42 -0.93
N ARG A 222 11.67 -35.43 -1.17
CA ARG A 222 12.01 -35.90 -2.53
C ARG A 222 10.77 -36.34 -3.30
N ASN A 223 9.86 -37.07 -2.64
CA ASN A 223 8.61 -37.50 -3.24
C ASN A 223 7.72 -36.31 -3.64
N THR A 224 7.63 -35.28 -2.78
CA THR A 224 6.90 -34.05 -3.10
C THR A 224 7.51 -33.31 -4.29
N LEU A 225 8.84 -33.15 -4.32
CA LEU A 225 9.53 -32.53 -5.45
C LEU A 225 9.36 -33.32 -6.75
N SER A 226 9.36 -34.66 -6.68
CA SER A 226 9.10 -35.54 -7.82
C SER A 226 7.70 -35.32 -8.41
N LYS A 227 6.67 -35.26 -7.55
CA LYS A 227 5.29 -34.95 -7.97
C LYS A 227 5.18 -33.59 -8.66
N ILE A 228 5.78 -32.55 -8.08
CA ILE A 228 5.84 -31.20 -8.67
C ILE A 228 6.56 -31.25 -10.04
N SER A 229 7.67 -31.99 -10.15
CA SER A 229 8.42 -32.14 -11.40
C SER A 229 7.60 -32.85 -12.50
N GLN A 230 6.82 -33.86 -12.13
CA GLN A 230 5.90 -34.53 -13.05
C GLN A 230 4.82 -33.56 -13.54
N GLN A 231 4.21 -32.78 -12.64
CA GLN A 231 3.24 -31.75 -12.99
C GLN A 231 3.82 -30.68 -13.92
N CYS A 232 5.04 -30.19 -13.65
CA CYS A 232 5.74 -29.25 -14.55
C CYS A 232 5.90 -29.83 -15.96
N THR A 233 6.31 -31.10 -16.07
CA THR A 233 6.57 -31.74 -17.36
C THR A 233 5.27 -31.95 -18.15
N GLN A 234 4.21 -32.38 -17.47
CA GLN A 234 2.88 -32.53 -18.08
C GLN A 234 2.30 -31.19 -18.52
N GLY A 235 2.39 -30.15 -17.69
CA GLY A 235 1.94 -28.80 -18.00
C GLY A 235 2.67 -28.20 -19.21
N LYS A 236 4.00 -28.36 -19.30
CA LYS A 236 4.78 -27.94 -20.47
C LYS A 236 4.35 -28.64 -21.76
N LYS A 237 4.12 -29.96 -21.73
CA LYS A 237 3.63 -30.70 -22.91
C LYS A 237 2.25 -30.19 -23.34
N ARG A 238 1.36 -29.89 -22.39
CA ARG A 238 0.04 -29.30 -22.68
C ARG A 238 0.17 -27.92 -23.34
N LEU A 239 1.01 -27.04 -22.81
CA LEU A 239 1.27 -25.72 -23.41
C LEU A 239 1.90 -25.81 -24.81
N ALA A 240 2.87 -26.71 -25.00
CA ALA A 240 3.53 -26.90 -26.30
C ALA A 240 2.55 -27.36 -27.39
N ASN A 241 1.53 -28.12 -27.00
CA ASN A 241 0.46 -28.58 -27.89
C ASN A 241 -0.64 -27.53 -28.14
N GLN A 242 -0.58 -26.35 -27.49
CA GLN A 242 -1.61 -25.30 -27.55
C GLN A 242 -1.18 -24.02 -28.29
N ASN A 243 -0.10 -24.03 -29.08
CA ASN A 243 0.30 -22.84 -29.86
C ASN A 243 -0.71 -22.59 -31.00
N GLU A 244 -1.53 -21.54 -30.96
CA GLU A 244 -1.22 -20.33 -31.75
C GLU A 244 -1.68 -18.95 -31.19
N ASN A 245 -2.39 -18.82 -30.07
CA ASN A 245 -3.01 -17.51 -29.71
C ASN A 245 -2.69 -16.90 -28.32
N ARG A 246 -1.55 -17.22 -27.68
CA ARG A 246 -1.27 -16.77 -26.30
C ARG A 246 -0.07 -15.84 -26.08
N LYS A 247 0.63 -15.40 -27.13
CA LYS A 247 1.68 -14.37 -26.96
C LYS A 247 1.14 -13.07 -26.33
N SER A 248 -0.16 -12.77 -26.50
CA SER A 248 -0.81 -11.59 -25.91
C SER A 248 -1.01 -11.65 -24.39
N LYS A 249 -1.23 -12.84 -23.80
CA LYS A 249 -1.58 -12.96 -22.37
C LYS A 249 -0.37 -12.84 -21.43
N TYR A 250 0.85 -13.09 -21.94
CA TYR A 250 2.07 -13.06 -21.13
C TYR A 250 2.59 -11.64 -20.90
N GLU A 251 2.35 -10.71 -21.84
CA GLU A 251 2.70 -9.30 -21.68
C GLU A 251 1.64 -8.53 -20.88
N GLU A 252 0.34 -8.85 -21.05
CA GLU A 252 -0.73 -8.30 -20.19
C GLU A 252 -0.49 -8.65 -18.72
N ILE A 253 -0.13 -9.88 -18.37
CA ILE A 253 0.04 -10.30 -16.96
C ILE A 253 1.31 -9.71 -16.30
N LYS A 254 2.30 -9.29 -17.09
CA LYS A 254 3.59 -8.79 -16.59
C LYS A 254 3.50 -7.33 -16.13
N TYR A 255 2.53 -6.57 -16.66
CA TYR A 255 2.26 -5.17 -16.35
C TYR A 255 0.79 -4.85 -16.03
N ALA A 256 -0.09 -5.85 -15.91
CA ALA A 256 -1.48 -5.61 -15.53
C ALA A 256 -1.56 -5.10 -14.10
N ASP A 257 -1.92 -3.83 -13.98
CA ASP A 257 -2.59 -3.25 -12.83
C ASP A 257 -3.73 -4.18 -12.39
N ALA A 258 -4.08 -4.15 -11.09
CA ALA A 258 -5.09 -4.98 -10.45
C ALA A 258 -6.54 -4.83 -10.99
N SER A 259 -6.73 -4.32 -12.21
CA SER A 259 -8.02 -4.00 -12.84
C SER A 259 -8.36 -4.89 -14.05
N THR A 260 -7.82 -6.11 -14.15
CA THR A 260 -8.29 -7.05 -15.20
C THR A 260 -9.44 -7.89 -14.64
N SER A 261 -10.61 -7.82 -15.29
CA SER A 261 -11.86 -8.47 -14.89
C SER A 261 -11.72 -10.00 -14.74
N PHE A 262 -11.78 -10.49 -13.51
CA PHE A 262 -11.92 -11.92 -13.18
C PHE A 262 -13.39 -12.33 -13.12
N SER A 263 -13.67 -13.60 -13.46
CA SER A 263 -15.02 -14.17 -13.46
C SER A 263 -15.68 -14.13 -12.08
N SER A 264 -16.99 -13.92 -12.07
CA SER A 264 -17.88 -13.64 -10.95
C SER A 264 -17.94 -14.67 -9.79
N ASP A 265 -17.14 -15.74 -9.83
CA ASP A 265 -17.12 -16.79 -8.79
C ASP A 265 -15.85 -16.83 -7.93
N ASP A 266 -14.88 -15.94 -8.18
CA ASP A 266 -13.68 -15.79 -7.33
C ASP A 266 -13.89 -14.62 -6.34
N LEU A 267 -14.12 -14.95 -5.06
CA LEU A 267 -14.16 -14.07 -3.87
C LEU A 267 -14.04 -12.55 -4.15
N ILE A 268 -15.21 -11.93 -4.34
CA ILE A 268 -15.51 -10.56 -4.78
C ILE A 268 -14.89 -9.40 -3.96
N PHE A 269 -13.99 -9.64 -2.98
CA PHE A 269 -13.52 -8.60 -2.06
C PHE A 269 -12.01 -8.47 -1.83
N ALA A 270 -11.17 -9.14 -2.62
CA ALA A 270 -9.73 -9.05 -2.43
C ALA A 270 -9.14 -7.85 -3.22
N TYR A 271 -9.11 -6.68 -2.58
CA TYR A 271 -8.13 -5.61 -2.88
C TYR A 271 -8.09 -5.04 -4.31
N ASN A 272 -9.15 -5.22 -5.10
CA ASN A 272 -9.31 -4.55 -6.37
C ASN A 272 -9.55 -3.06 -6.13
N ASN A 273 -8.69 -2.22 -6.72
CA ASN A 273 -8.85 -0.78 -6.75
C ASN A 273 -9.42 -0.42 -8.12
N PRO A 274 -10.76 -0.38 -8.29
CA PRO A 274 -11.34 -0.05 -9.57
C PRO A 274 -10.89 1.34 -9.99
N ARG A 275 -10.60 1.50 -11.29
CA ARG A 275 -10.32 2.82 -11.83
C ARG A 275 -11.56 3.70 -11.67
N PRO A 276 -11.40 5.01 -11.41
CA PRO A 276 -12.53 5.93 -11.45
C PRO A 276 -13.33 5.76 -12.75
N PRO A 277 -14.66 5.92 -12.70
CA PRO A 277 -15.46 5.88 -13.92
C PRO A 277 -15.02 6.99 -14.88
N SER A 278 -15.21 6.77 -16.17
CA SER A 278 -15.09 7.82 -17.19
C SER A 278 -16.45 8.51 -17.38
N LEU A 279 -16.41 9.76 -17.85
CA LEU A 279 -17.63 10.40 -18.36
C LEU A 279 -18.15 9.61 -19.58
N ASP A 280 -19.46 9.42 -19.65
CA ASP A 280 -20.10 8.71 -20.77
C ASP A 280 -20.13 9.56 -22.05
N ASP A 281 -20.07 10.88 -21.89
CA ASP A 281 -20.08 11.88 -22.95
C ASP A 281 -18.77 12.67 -22.97
N GLU A 282 -18.60 13.51 -24.00
CA GLU A 282 -17.52 14.49 -24.05
C GLU A 282 -17.51 15.39 -22.79
N PRO A 283 -16.31 15.75 -22.30
CA PRO A 283 -16.15 16.72 -21.22
C PRO A 283 -16.74 18.09 -21.56
N ASN A 284 -17.29 18.77 -20.56
CA ASN A 284 -17.70 20.16 -20.68
C ASN A 284 -16.47 21.04 -20.98
N PRO A 285 -16.50 21.92 -22.01
CA PRO A 285 -15.35 22.72 -22.41
C PRO A 285 -14.82 23.67 -21.33
N THR A 286 -15.69 24.14 -20.45
CA THR A 286 -15.37 25.07 -19.36
C THR A 286 -15.01 24.34 -18.07
N THR A 287 -15.56 23.15 -17.86
CA THR A 287 -15.32 22.35 -16.65
C THR A 287 -15.13 20.88 -17.05
N PRO A 288 -13.89 20.48 -17.43
CA PRO A 288 -13.64 19.15 -17.97
C PRO A 288 -13.99 17.97 -17.04
N ALA A 289 -14.11 18.22 -15.73
CA ALA A 289 -14.61 17.24 -14.77
C ALA A 289 -16.10 16.89 -14.97
N PHE A 290 -16.87 17.72 -15.68
CA PHE A 290 -18.31 17.54 -15.88
C PHE A 290 -18.63 17.04 -17.29
N SER A 291 -19.70 16.28 -17.41
CA SER A 291 -20.35 16.01 -18.69
C SER A 291 -20.89 17.31 -19.30
N ARG A 292 -20.99 17.38 -20.63
CA ARG A 292 -21.70 18.46 -21.35
C ARG A 292 -23.17 18.61 -20.95
N ALA A 293 -23.75 17.59 -20.32
CA ALA A 293 -25.09 17.66 -19.74
C ALA A 293 -25.19 18.64 -18.57
N LEU A 294 -24.06 19.10 -18.01
CA LEU A 294 -24.01 20.03 -16.89
C LEU A 294 -23.48 21.40 -17.31
N LYS A 295 -24.01 22.46 -16.70
CA LYS A 295 -23.51 23.83 -16.83
C LYS A 295 -23.41 24.49 -15.46
N LEU A 296 -22.23 25.01 -15.14
CA LEU A 296 -22.02 25.82 -13.95
C LEU A 296 -22.62 27.22 -14.16
N GLN A 297 -23.39 27.69 -13.19
CA GLN A 297 -24.00 29.02 -13.15
C GLN A 297 -23.74 29.67 -11.80
N TYR A 298 -24.03 30.97 -11.72
CA TYR A 298 -23.92 31.75 -10.50
C TYR A 298 -25.15 32.64 -10.33
N SER A 299 -25.63 32.76 -9.10
CA SER A 299 -26.57 33.81 -8.71
C SER A 299 -26.17 34.40 -7.35
N PRO A 300 -26.45 35.70 -7.09
CA PRO A 300 -26.05 36.33 -5.83
C PRO A 300 -26.65 35.67 -4.58
N ASP A 301 -27.82 35.04 -4.71
CA ASP A 301 -28.57 34.38 -3.64
C ASP A 301 -28.12 32.93 -3.38
N GLN A 302 -27.61 32.21 -4.38
CA GLN A 302 -27.21 30.79 -4.26
C GLN A 302 -25.71 30.54 -4.38
N GLY A 303 -24.94 31.53 -4.83
CA GLY A 303 -23.55 31.32 -5.21
C GLY A 303 -23.43 30.50 -6.49
N ARG A 304 -22.42 29.63 -6.57
CA ARG A 304 -22.20 28.74 -7.73
C ARG A 304 -23.11 27.53 -7.63
N TYR A 305 -23.87 27.23 -8.69
CA TYR A 305 -24.72 26.05 -8.78
C TYR A 305 -24.60 25.39 -10.15
N VAL A 306 -24.99 24.12 -10.23
CA VAL A 306 -24.92 23.33 -11.47
C VAL A 306 -26.33 23.07 -11.97
N VAL A 307 -26.57 23.28 -13.26
CA VAL A 307 -27.85 22.97 -13.92
C VAL A 307 -27.66 21.94 -15.03
N ALA A 308 -28.69 21.14 -15.27
CA ALA A 308 -28.76 20.27 -16.43
C ALA A 308 -29.09 21.07 -17.70
N THR A 309 -28.40 20.77 -18.81
CA THR A 309 -28.65 21.37 -20.14
C THR A 309 -29.52 20.49 -21.04
N ARG A 310 -29.68 19.22 -20.66
CA ARG A 310 -30.53 18.20 -21.29
C ARG A 310 -31.05 17.22 -20.24
N ASP A 311 -31.99 16.37 -20.62
CA ASP A 311 -32.41 15.23 -19.79
C ASP A 311 -31.23 14.26 -19.58
N ILE A 312 -31.00 13.84 -18.34
CA ILE A 312 -29.94 12.91 -17.91
C ILE A 312 -30.59 11.56 -17.61
N LYS A 313 -30.14 10.48 -18.25
CA LYS A 313 -30.72 9.14 -18.00
C LYS A 313 -30.18 8.54 -16.70
N PRO A 314 -30.96 7.67 -16.04
CA PRO A 314 -30.47 6.90 -14.90
C PRO A 314 -29.21 6.11 -15.26
N GLY A 315 -28.16 6.25 -14.45
CA GLY A 315 -26.89 5.55 -14.62
C GLY A 315 -25.82 6.33 -15.40
N GLU A 316 -26.14 7.47 -16.00
CA GLU A 316 -25.14 8.31 -16.68
C GLU A 316 -24.14 8.94 -15.69
N VAL A 317 -22.84 8.85 -16.00
CA VAL A 317 -21.77 9.50 -15.24
C VAL A 317 -21.66 10.97 -15.67
N ILE A 318 -22.16 11.87 -14.82
CA ILE A 318 -22.25 13.30 -15.14
C ILE A 318 -21.09 14.14 -14.61
N ALA A 319 -20.30 13.62 -13.67
CA ALA A 319 -19.13 14.29 -13.14
C ALA A 319 -18.09 13.28 -12.66
N VAL A 320 -16.82 13.54 -12.98
CA VAL A 320 -15.66 12.80 -12.50
C VAL A 320 -14.61 13.84 -12.12
N GLU A 321 -14.35 13.97 -10.83
CA GLU A 321 -13.42 14.95 -10.29
C GLU A 321 -12.35 14.24 -9.46
N THR A 322 -11.10 14.64 -9.64
CA THR A 322 -10.03 14.24 -8.74
C THR A 322 -10.23 14.96 -7.43
N ALA A 323 -10.28 14.20 -6.32
CA ALA A 323 -10.37 14.81 -5.00
C ALA A 323 -9.30 15.88 -4.84
N TYR A 324 -9.67 17.04 -4.29
CA TYR A 324 -8.71 18.11 -3.97
C TYR A 324 -7.57 17.56 -3.10
N THR A 325 -7.90 16.60 -2.25
CA THR A 325 -6.97 15.93 -1.36
C THR A 325 -7.62 14.65 -0.82
N SER A 326 -6.79 13.66 -0.51
CA SER A 326 -7.23 12.33 -0.14
C SER A 326 -6.25 11.72 0.85
N CYS A 327 -6.74 11.25 1.99
CA CYS A 327 -5.93 10.62 3.02
C CYS A 327 -6.60 9.37 3.56
N ILE A 328 -5.80 8.41 4.03
CA ILE A 328 -6.29 7.35 4.91
C ILE A 328 -6.54 7.97 6.27
N LYS A 329 -7.62 7.57 6.96
CA LYS A 329 -7.85 7.99 8.35
C LYS A 329 -6.84 7.28 9.26
N PRO A 330 -5.85 7.98 9.84
CA PRO A 330 -4.82 7.34 10.67
C PRO A 330 -5.38 6.85 12.02
N GLU A 331 -6.49 7.44 12.47
CA GLU A 331 -7.18 7.05 13.71
C GLU A 331 -7.84 5.67 13.63
N GLU A 332 -8.06 5.14 12.42
CA GLU A 332 -8.60 3.81 12.21
C GLU A 332 -7.48 2.76 12.35
N PRO A 333 -7.47 1.91 13.39
CA PRO A 333 -6.33 1.03 13.70
C PRO A 333 -5.97 0.05 12.58
N ASN A 334 -6.92 -0.22 11.67
CA ASN A 334 -6.76 -1.18 10.58
C ASN A 334 -6.37 -0.54 9.24
N SER A 335 -6.25 0.79 9.19
CA SER A 335 -5.87 1.56 8.01
C SER A 335 -4.55 1.12 7.36
N PRO A 336 -3.40 1.10 8.06
CA PRO A 336 -2.13 0.65 7.47
C PRO A 336 -2.11 -0.85 7.15
N LEU A 337 -3.06 -1.62 7.67
CA LEU A 337 -3.15 -3.07 7.47
C LEU A 337 -3.87 -3.46 6.18
N SER A 338 -4.55 -2.52 5.55
CA SER A 338 -5.42 -2.79 4.40
C SER A 338 -5.28 -1.78 3.27
N PHE A 339 -4.52 -0.71 3.43
CA PHE A 339 -4.39 0.36 2.44
C PHE A 339 -2.95 0.86 2.35
N CYS A 340 -2.56 1.30 1.16
CA CYS A 340 -1.32 2.01 0.93
C CYS A 340 -1.48 3.49 1.26
N THR A 341 -0.64 4.02 2.15
CA THR A 341 -0.68 5.42 2.60
C THR A 341 -0.33 6.40 1.48
N PHE A 342 0.37 5.94 0.43
CA PHE A 342 0.73 6.77 -0.71
C PHE A 342 -0.36 6.81 -1.80
N CYS A 343 -0.76 5.66 -2.33
CA CYS A 343 -1.71 5.60 -3.46
C CYS A 343 -3.16 5.31 -3.03
N LEU A 344 -3.42 5.18 -1.73
CA LEU A 344 -4.73 4.91 -1.11
C LEU A 344 -5.42 3.62 -1.56
N SER A 345 -4.69 2.83 -2.32
CA SER A 345 -5.14 1.56 -2.86
C SER A 345 -5.24 0.55 -1.73
N ARG A 346 -6.34 -0.19 -1.69
CA ARG A 346 -6.52 -1.34 -0.80
C ARG A 346 -5.46 -2.39 -1.15
N CYS A 347 -4.76 -2.94 -0.15
CA CYS A 347 -3.72 -3.97 -0.33
C CYS A 347 -3.88 -5.14 0.65
N ALA A 348 -3.73 -6.38 0.15
CA ALA A 348 -3.82 -7.62 0.94
C ALA A 348 -2.65 -7.81 1.89
N ALA A 349 -1.48 -7.41 1.42
CA ALA A 349 -0.21 -7.70 2.02
C ALA A 349 0.62 -6.41 2.03
N PRO A 350 0.16 -5.37 2.75
CA PRO A 350 0.87 -4.10 2.81
C PRO A 350 2.31 -4.29 3.25
N LEU A 351 3.16 -3.40 2.75
CA LEU A 351 4.57 -3.27 3.07
C LEU A 351 4.76 -2.14 4.08
N PRO A 352 5.10 -2.45 5.34
CA PRO A 352 5.32 -1.40 6.33
C PRO A 352 6.52 -0.53 6.01
N CYS A 353 6.45 0.74 6.42
CA CYS A 353 7.64 1.55 6.61
C CYS A 353 8.61 0.85 7.59
N PRO A 354 9.94 0.88 7.35
CA PRO A 354 10.88 0.27 8.28
C PRO A 354 10.95 0.93 9.67
N GLU A 355 10.65 2.22 9.76
CA GLU A 355 10.87 3.04 10.97
C GLU A 355 9.59 3.21 11.83
N CYS A 356 8.41 3.35 11.21
CA CYS A 356 7.15 3.65 11.90
C CYS A 356 6.06 2.58 11.73
N THR A 357 4.97 2.68 12.50
CA THR A 357 3.82 1.74 12.44
C THR A 357 2.60 2.31 11.70
N TYR A 358 2.71 3.50 11.11
CA TYR A 358 1.58 4.21 10.48
C TYR A 358 1.57 4.13 8.95
N VAL A 359 2.74 4.01 8.36
CA VAL A 359 2.91 4.08 6.90
C VAL A 359 3.04 2.68 6.34
N SER A 360 2.28 2.41 5.27
CA SER A 360 2.33 1.17 4.53
C SER A 360 2.19 1.40 3.03
N PHE A 361 2.81 0.53 2.25
CA PHE A 361 2.85 0.58 0.79
C PHE A 361 2.25 -0.69 0.17
N VAL A 362 2.06 -0.70 -1.16
CA VAL A 362 1.60 -1.89 -1.91
C VAL A 362 2.74 -2.86 -2.19
#